data_AF-D0UTA6-F1
#
_entry.id   AF-D0UTA6-F1
#
_cell.length_a   1.000
_cell.length_b   1.000
_cell.length_c   1.000
_cell.angle_alpha   90.00
_cell.angle_beta   90.00
_cell.angle_gamma   90.00
#
_symmetry.space_group_name_H-M   'P 1'
#
loop_
_entity.id
_entity.type
_entity.pdbx_description
1 polymer ?
#
loop_
_entity_poly.entity_id
_entity_poly.type
_entity_poly.pdbx_seq_one_letter_code
_entity_poly.pdbx_strand_id
1 'polypeptide(L)'
;EICERLEETARKLVNENGLKAGLAFPTGCSLNHCAAHYTPNAGDPTVLNYDDVCKIDFGTHINGRIIDCAFTVAFNHKFDRLLEAVRDSTNTGIREAGIDVRLCDIGERIQEVMESYEVELDGKTYQVKSIRNLNGHSIGPYRIHAGKTVPIVKGGEAVRMEENEFYAIETFGSTGKGH
;
A
#
# COMPACT_ATOMS: atom_id res chain seq x y z
N GLU A 1 2.37 -1.84 -21.43
CA GLU A 1 2.28 -3.32 -21.31
C GLU A 1 1.71 -3.82 -19.98
N ILE A 2 2.45 -3.76 -18.86
CA ILE A 2 1.99 -4.35 -17.57
C ILE A 2 0.66 -3.75 -17.11
N CYS A 3 0.59 -2.42 -16.97
CA CYS A 3 -0.62 -1.74 -16.51
C CYS A 3 -1.80 -1.98 -17.46
N GLU A 4 -1.59 -1.83 -18.77
CA GLU A 4 -2.64 -2.04 -19.77
C GLU A 4 -3.25 -3.44 -19.68
N ARG A 5 -2.41 -4.48 -19.55
CA ARG A 5 -2.89 -5.88 -19.45
C ARG A 5 -3.62 -6.15 -18.14
N LEU A 6 -3.13 -5.58 -17.03
CA LEU A 6 -3.80 -5.66 -15.74
C LEU A 6 -5.18 -4.99 -15.81
N GLU A 7 -5.24 -3.77 -16.32
CA GLU A 7 -6.48 -3.00 -16.39
C GLU A 7 -7.47 -3.58 -17.40
N GLU A 8 -7.03 -4.11 -18.54
CA GLU A 8 -7.89 -4.84 -19.47
C GLU A 8 -8.56 -6.02 -18.78
N THR A 9 -7.80 -6.77 -17.97
CA THR A 9 -8.33 -7.90 -17.20
C THR A 9 -9.30 -7.42 -16.12
N ALA A 10 -8.93 -6.39 -15.37
CA ALA A 10 -9.74 -5.84 -14.29
C ALA A 10 -11.08 -5.27 -14.81
N ARG A 11 -11.09 -4.54 -15.94
CA ARG A 11 -12.31 -4.04 -16.60
C ARG A 11 -13.27 -5.17 -17.00
N LYS A 12 -12.72 -6.27 -17.53
CA LYS A 12 -13.51 -7.47 -17.89
C LYS A 12 -14.11 -8.13 -16.65
N LEU A 13 -13.32 -8.36 -15.61
CA LEU A 13 -13.76 -9.08 -14.41
C LEU A 13 -14.73 -8.27 -13.55
N VAL A 14 -14.57 -6.94 -13.47
CA VAL A 14 -15.49 -6.05 -12.75
C VAL A 14 -16.78 -5.76 -13.55
N ASN A 15 -16.83 -6.19 -14.82
CA ASN A 15 -17.92 -5.91 -15.76
C ASN A 15 -18.18 -4.39 -15.86
N GLU A 16 -17.17 -3.66 -16.32
CA GLU A 16 -17.16 -2.19 -16.39
C GLU A 16 -18.45 -1.61 -17.01
N ASN A 17 -19.07 -0.67 -16.29
CA ASN A 17 -20.35 -0.07 -16.65
C ASN A 17 -20.44 1.38 -16.13
N GLY A 18 -19.74 2.29 -16.80
CA GLY A 18 -19.67 3.70 -16.40
C GLY A 18 -19.30 3.84 -14.92
N LEU A 19 -20.07 4.62 -14.16
CA LEU A 19 -19.83 4.80 -12.72
C LEU A 19 -20.42 3.68 -11.84
N LYS A 20 -21.15 2.71 -12.40
CA LYS A 20 -21.72 1.61 -11.62
C LYS A 20 -20.71 0.51 -11.32
N ALA A 21 -19.73 0.28 -12.18
CA ALA A 21 -18.70 -0.73 -12.01
C ALA A 21 -17.47 -0.33 -12.83
N GLY A 22 -16.27 -0.45 -12.26
CA GLY A 22 -15.05 -0.06 -12.96
C GLY A 22 -13.80 -0.09 -12.11
N LEU A 23 -12.74 0.53 -12.62
CA LEU A 23 -11.49 0.74 -11.89
C LEU A 23 -11.65 1.96 -10.97
N ALA A 24 -11.25 1.83 -9.70
CA ALA A 24 -11.41 2.91 -8.72
C ALA A 24 -10.32 3.98 -8.84
N PHE A 25 -9.12 3.56 -9.21
CA PHE A 25 -7.95 4.41 -9.41
C PHE A 25 -6.96 3.72 -10.37
N PRO A 26 -5.98 4.45 -10.94
CA PRO A 26 -5.01 3.89 -11.90
C PRO A 26 -4.16 2.78 -11.31
N THR A 27 -3.62 1.91 -12.16
CA THR A 27 -2.67 0.87 -11.72
C THR A 27 -1.33 1.50 -11.35
N GLY A 28 -1.04 1.61 -10.06
CA GLY A 28 0.27 1.90 -9.54
C GLY A 28 1.25 0.75 -9.82
N CYS A 29 2.43 1.10 -10.32
CA CYS A 29 3.54 0.17 -10.56
C CYS A 29 4.88 0.80 -10.15
N SER A 30 4.88 1.44 -8.99
CA SER A 30 6.00 2.27 -8.52
C SER A 30 7.24 1.40 -8.32
N LEU A 31 8.39 1.85 -8.86
CA LEU A 31 9.63 1.06 -8.86
C LEU A 31 10.63 1.57 -7.82
N ASN A 32 11.28 0.64 -7.14
CA ASN A 32 12.44 0.89 -6.27
C ASN A 32 12.14 1.94 -5.19
N HIS A 33 12.88 3.05 -5.20
CA HIS A 33 12.77 4.14 -4.23
C HIS A 33 11.46 4.93 -4.34
N CYS A 34 10.73 4.84 -5.46
CA CYS A 34 9.40 5.44 -5.59
C CYS A 34 8.38 4.51 -4.92
N ALA A 35 7.76 4.97 -3.82
CA ALA A 35 6.89 4.13 -3.00
C ALA A 35 5.48 3.93 -3.59
N ALA A 36 4.87 5.01 -4.09
CA ALA A 36 3.49 5.03 -4.54
C ALA A 36 3.26 6.07 -5.66
N HIS A 37 2.07 6.01 -6.27
CA HIS A 37 1.54 6.99 -7.24
C HIS A 37 2.28 7.13 -8.58
N TYR A 38 3.19 6.23 -8.91
CA TYR A 38 3.71 6.12 -10.28
C TYR A 38 2.91 5.11 -11.10
N THR A 39 2.45 5.56 -12.26
CA THR A 39 1.96 4.76 -13.38
C THR A 39 2.49 5.38 -14.67
N PRO A 40 2.88 4.61 -15.70
CA PRO A 40 3.48 5.15 -16.91
C PRO A 40 2.49 6.02 -17.68
N ASN A 41 2.98 7.16 -18.17
CA ASN A 41 2.28 7.95 -19.18
C ASN A 41 2.58 7.43 -20.59
N ALA A 42 1.85 7.92 -21.60
CA ALA A 42 2.13 7.60 -22.98
C ALA A 42 3.58 7.93 -23.36
N GLY A 43 4.28 6.95 -23.93
CA GLY A 43 5.68 7.08 -24.33
C GLY A 43 6.70 6.84 -23.22
N ASP A 44 6.28 6.46 -22.01
CA ASP A 44 7.20 6.03 -20.96
C ASP A 44 7.92 4.73 -21.39
N PRO A 45 9.26 4.75 -21.57
CA PRO A 45 10.02 3.61 -22.05
C PRO A 45 10.50 2.69 -20.92
N THR A 46 10.06 2.91 -19.68
CA THR A 46 10.54 2.17 -18.50
C THR A 46 10.25 0.67 -18.63
N VAL A 47 11.29 -0.14 -18.45
CA VAL A 47 11.20 -1.60 -18.47
C VAL A 47 11.46 -2.12 -17.06
N LEU A 48 10.62 -3.04 -16.60
CA LEU A 48 10.81 -3.75 -15.33
C LEU A 48 12.00 -4.71 -15.43
N ASN A 49 12.94 -4.60 -14.50
CA ASN A 49 14.18 -5.39 -14.46
C ASN A 49 14.17 -6.43 -13.34
N TYR A 50 15.14 -7.34 -13.37
CA TYR A 50 15.28 -8.43 -12.40
C TYR A 50 15.45 -7.95 -10.95
N ASP A 51 16.21 -6.87 -10.74
CA ASP A 51 16.47 -6.31 -9.41
C ASP A 51 15.46 -5.24 -8.98
N ASP A 52 14.39 -5.02 -9.75
CA ASP A 52 13.38 -4.03 -9.38
C ASP A 52 12.45 -4.55 -8.29
N VAL A 53 12.10 -3.64 -7.37
CA VAL A 53 11.03 -3.82 -6.39
C VAL A 53 9.81 -2.99 -6.83
N CYS A 54 8.86 -3.66 -7.45
CA CYS A 54 7.66 -3.05 -8.03
C CYS A 54 6.46 -3.20 -7.10
N LYS A 55 5.79 -2.09 -6.75
CA LYS A 55 4.56 -2.14 -5.96
C LYS A 55 3.39 -2.06 -6.94
N ILE A 56 2.63 -3.16 -7.05
CA ILE A 56 1.40 -3.23 -7.82
C ILE A 56 0.24 -2.86 -6.90
N ASP A 57 -0.40 -1.75 -7.21
CA ASP A 57 -1.47 -1.17 -6.42
C ASP A 57 -2.58 -0.74 -7.36
N PHE A 58 -3.76 -1.35 -7.23
CA PHE A 58 -4.87 -1.08 -8.15
C PHE A 58 -6.20 -1.28 -7.45
N GLY A 59 -7.18 -0.50 -7.88
CA GLY A 59 -8.50 -0.50 -7.26
C GLY A 59 -9.61 -0.89 -8.21
N THR A 60 -10.63 -1.54 -7.66
CA THR A 60 -11.90 -1.80 -8.35
C THR A 60 -13.06 -1.27 -7.53
N HIS A 61 -14.21 -1.03 -8.15
CA HIS A 61 -15.41 -0.67 -7.41
C HIS A 61 -16.69 -1.20 -8.06
N ILE A 62 -17.71 -1.39 -7.21
CA ILE A 62 -19.11 -1.58 -7.61
C ILE A 62 -19.96 -0.57 -6.85
N ASN A 63 -20.73 0.27 -7.57
CA ASN A 63 -21.55 1.36 -7.03
C ASN A 63 -20.78 2.24 -6.02
N GLY A 64 -19.54 2.57 -6.35
CA GLY A 64 -18.65 3.39 -5.52
C GLY A 64 -18.09 2.70 -4.27
N ARG A 65 -18.38 1.41 -4.05
CA ARG A 65 -17.72 0.61 -3.00
C ARG A 65 -16.37 0.15 -3.51
N ILE A 66 -15.33 0.86 -3.09
CA ILE A 66 -13.97 0.69 -3.57
C ILE A 66 -13.27 -0.43 -2.80
N ILE A 67 -12.56 -1.29 -3.51
CA ILE A 67 -11.49 -2.12 -2.97
C ILE A 67 -10.17 -1.46 -3.34
N ASP A 68 -9.39 -1.17 -2.32
CA ASP A 68 -8.01 -0.70 -2.40
C ASP A 68 -7.12 -1.81 -1.82
N CYS A 69 -6.21 -2.33 -2.65
CA CYS A 69 -5.36 -3.45 -2.27
C CYS A 69 -4.10 -3.47 -3.15
N ALA A 70 -2.97 -3.69 -2.50
CA ALA A 70 -1.66 -3.68 -3.14
C ALA A 70 -0.81 -4.87 -2.71
N PHE A 71 0.20 -5.17 -3.53
CA PHE A 71 1.25 -6.13 -3.21
C PHE A 71 2.56 -5.76 -3.91
N THR A 72 3.67 -6.29 -3.41
CA THR A 72 5.00 -6.06 -3.96
C THR A 72 5.46 -7.25 -4.79
N VAL A 73 5.98 -6.96 -5.98
CA VAL A 73 6.66 -7.90 -6.88
C VAL A 73 8.15 -7.63 -6.85
N ALA A 74 8.93 -8.66 -6.56
CA ALA A 74 10.38 -8.68 -6.68
C ALA A 74 10.79 -10.05 -7.23
N PHE A 75 11.73 -10.09 -8.18
CA PHE A 75 12.23 -11.35 -8.75
C PHE A 75 13.50 -11.84 -8.05
N ASN A 76 14.29 -10.92 -7.50
CA ASN A 76 15.47 -11.27 -6.73
C ASN A 76 15.11 -11.52 -5.26
N HIS A 77 15.41 -12.73 -4.78
CA HIS A 77 15.17 -13.18 -3.40
C HIS A 77 15.89 -12.35 -2.34
N LYS A 78 16.87 -11.52 -2.71
CA LYS A 78 17.51 -10.58 -1.76
C LYS A 78 16.50 -9.65 -1.07
N PHE A 79 15.34 -9.41 -1.68
CA PHE A 79 14.29 -8.56 -1.11
C PHE A 79 13.26 -9.31 -0.25
N ASP A 80 13.31 -10.65 -0.16
CA ASP A 80 12.28 -11.45 0.51
C ASP A 80 12.06 -11.01 1.96
N ARG A 81 13.14 -10.73 2.70
CA ARG A 81 13.06 -10.28 4.09
C ARG A 81 12.46 -8.88 4.24
N LEU A 82 12.66 -8.01 3.26
CA LEU A 82 12.02 -6.68 3.22
C LEU A 82 10.52 -6.82 2.94
N LEU A 83 10.13 -7.68 2.00
CA LEU A 83 8.73 -7.95 1.68
C LEU A 83 8.01 -8.61 2.87
N GLU A 84 8.70 -9.49 3.60
CA GLU A 84 8.19 -10.11 4.83
C GLU A 84 7.93 -9.06 5.91
N ALA A 85 8.88 -8.16 6.16
CA ALA A 85 8.75 -7.09 7.16
C ALA A 85 7.51 -6.22 6.90
N VAL A 86 7.33 -5.77 5.66
CA VAL A 86 6.17 -4.93 5.29
C VAL A 86 4.86 -5.72 5.37
N ARG A 87 4.86 -6.99 4.96
CA ARG A 87 3.67 -7.84 5.04
C ARG A 87 3.24 -8.09 6.48
N ASP A 88 4.17 -8.40 7.37
CA ASP A 88 3.88 -8.62 8.80
C ASP A 88 3.39 -7.33 9.47
N SER A 89 3.98 -6.19 9.10
CA SER A 89 3.55 -4.88 9.57
C SER A 89 2.12 -4.54 9.11
N THR A 90 1.79 -4.77 7.84
CA THR A 90 0.41 -4.61 7.32
C THR A 90 -0.57 -5.54 8.03
N ASN A 91 -0.22 -6.82 8.20
CA ASN A 91 -1.07 -7.77 8.91
C ASN A 91 -1.26 -7.40 10.39
N THR A 92 -0.24 -6.82 11.03
CA THR A 92 -0.36 -6.25 12.37
C THR A 92 -1.32 -5.07 12.36
N GLY A 93 -1.20 -4.13 11.43
CA GLY A 93 -2.18 -3.06 11.27
C GLY A 93 -3.62 -3.56 11.12
N ILE A 94 -3.83 -4.60 10.31
CA ILE A 94 -5.16 -5.21 10.10
C ILE A 94 -5.68 -5.85 11.39
N ARG A 95 -4.82 -6.58 12.12
CA ARG A 95 -5.19 -7.26 13.36
C ARG A 95 -5.49 -6.29 14.51
N GLU A 96 -4.78 -5.18 14.57
CA GLU A 96 -4.96 -4.15 15.59
C GLU A 96 -6.13 -3.21 15.27
N ALA A 97 -6.60 -3.17 14.02
CA ALA A 97 -7.74 -2.35 13.63
C ALA A 97 -9.05 -2.89 14.22
N GLY A 98 -9.92 -1.98 14.66
CA GLY A 98 -11.21 -2.33 15.23
C GLY A 98 -11.99 -1.11 15.71
N ILE A 99 -13.29 -1.28 15.94
CA ILE A 99 -14.15 -0.23 16.51
C ILE A 99 -13.55 0.25 17.84
N ASP A 100 -13.58 1.56 18.07
CA ASP A 100 -13.04 2.26 19.23
C ASP A 100 -11.50 2.25 19.37
N VAL A 101 -10.77 1.59 18.45
CA VAL A 101 -9.30 1.63 18.43
C VAL A 101 -8.82 3.00 17.98
N ARG A 102 -7.81 3.53 18.67
CA ARG A 102 -7.16 4.80 18.30
C ARG A 102 -6.21 4.56 17.13
N LEU A 103 -6.29 5.40 16.11
CA LEU A 103 -5.45 5.32 14.92
C LEU A 103 -3.95 5.43 15.25
N CYS A 104 -3.58 6.25 16.23
CA CYS A 104 -2.19 6.33 16.71
C CYS A 104 -1.64 5.00 17.28
N ASP A 105 -2.48 4.19 17.92
CA ASP A 105 -2.06 2.92 18.52
C ASP A 105 -1.75 1.89 17.43
N ILE A 106 -2.54 1.88 16.36
CA ILE A 106 -2.30 1.06 15.16
C ILE A 106 -0.94 1.45 14.55
N GLY A 107 -0.68 2.75 14.38
CA GLY A 107 0.60 3.23 13.84
C GLY A 107 1.81 2.89 14.70
N GLU A 108 1.67 2.91 16.03
CA GLU A 108 2.71 2.47 16.95
C GLU A 108 3.02 0.97 16.80
N ARG A 109 1.98 0.12 16.72
CA ARG A 109 2.15 -1.34 16.54
C ARG A 109 2.74 -1.70 15.18
N ILE A 110 2.30 -1.02 14.12
CA ILE A 110 2.87 -1.18 12.78
C ILE A 110 4.38 -0.85 12.81
N GLN A 111 4.76 0.27 13.43
CA GLN A 111 6.16 0.67 13.52
C GLN A 111 7.00 -0.30 14.35
N GLU A 112 6.48 -0.75 15.49
CA GLU A 112 7.14 -1.74 16.35
C GLU A 112 7.50 -3.00 15.56
N VAL A 113 6.55 -3.53 14.79
CA VAL A 113 6.77 -4.71 13.95
C VAL A 113 7.74 -4.40 12.80
N MET A 114 7.51 -3.31 12.04
CA MET A 114 8.36 -2.94 10.90
C MET A 114 9.83 -2.79 11.31
N GLU A 115 10.08 -2.05 12.40
CA GLU A 115 11.43 -1.73 12.87
C GLU A 115 12.08 -2.90 13.66
N SER A 116 11.35 -3.99 13.90
CA SER A 116 11.93 -5.23 14.45
C SER A 116 12.71 -6.05 13.42
N TYR A 117 12.54 -5.73 12.12
CA TYR A 117 13.22 -6.41 11.03
C TYR A 117 14.53 -5.72 10.63
N GLU A 118 15.56 -6.53 10.43
CA GLU A 118 16.79 -6.15 9.74
C GLU A 118 16.90 -6.92 8.42
N VAL A 119 17.44 -6.26 7.39
CA VAL A 119 17.68 -6.84 6.06
C VAL A 119 19.11 -6.56 5.61
N GLU A 120 19.74 -7.51 4.94
CA GLU A 120 21.03 -7.31 4.27
C GLU A 120 20.80 -7.22 2.77
N LEU A 121 21.19 -6.10 2.16
CA LEU A 121 21.12 -5.89 0.72
C LEU A 121 22.50 -5.46 0.24
N ASP A 122 23.04 -6.22 -0.72
CA ASP A 122 24.31 -5.93 -1.40
C ASP A 122 25.48 -5.65 -0.42
N GLY A 123 25.57 -6.47 0.65
CA GLY A 123 26.62 -6.40 1.67
C GLY A 123 26.43 -5.30 2.72
N LYS A 124 25.24 -4.68 2.79
CA LYS A 124 24.91 -3.67 3.79
C LYS A 124 23.62 -4.01 4.54
N THR A 125 23.68 -3.93 5.86
CA THR A 125 22.53 -4.15 6.74
C THR A 125 21.73 -2.87 6.93
N TYR A 126 20.41 -3.00 6.95
CA TYR A 126 19.45 -1.94 7.20
C TYR A 126 18.41 -2.43 8.20
N GLN A 127 18.11 -1.62 9.21
CA GLN A 127 16.83 -1.71 9.89
C GLN A 127 15.75 -1.18 8.94
N VAL A 128 14.66 -1.92 8.76
CA VAL A 128 13.55 -1.47 7.92
C VAL A 128 12.82 -0.32 8.60
N LYS A 129 12.54 0.76 7.85
CA LYS A 129 11.88 1.95 8.39
C LYS A 129 10.53 2.16 7.73
N SER A 130 9.51 2.46 8.53
CA SER A 130 8.24 2.97 8.03
C SER A 130 8.44 4.31 7.29
N ILE A 131 7.78 4.48 6.14
CA ILE A 131 7.74 5.77 5.43
C ILE A 131 6.76 6.70 6.14
N ARG A 132 7.27 7.57 7.01
CA ARG A 132 6.47 8.27 8.04
C ARG A 132 5.41 9.25 7.53
N ASN A 133 5.50 9.67 6.28
CA ASN A 133 4.57 10.57 5.58
C ASN A 133 3.62 9.83 4.62
N LEU A 134 3.63 8.49 4.62
CA LEU A 134 2.60 7.66 3.98
C LEU A 134 1.76 6.99 5.05
N ASN A 135 0.49 6.74 4.73
CA ASN A 135 -0.53 6.33 5.69
C ASN A 135 -1.58 5.50 4.97
N GLY A 136 -2.25 4.59 5.69
CA GLY A 136 -3.55 4.10 5.25
C GLY A 136 -4.63 5.15 5.42
N HIS A 137 -5.87 4.82 5.06
CA HIS A 137 -6.95 5.79 5.07
C HIS A 137 -8.34 5.16 5.15
N SER A 138 -9.29 5.93 5.68
CA SER A 138 -10.72 5.62 5.51
C SER A 138 -11.13 5.75 4.04
N ILE A 139 -12.10 4.94 3.62
CA ILE A 139 -12.70 4.90 2.29
C ILE A 139 -14.21 5.17 2.41
N GLY A 140 -14.75 5.93 1.48
CA GLY A 140 -16.18 6.22 1.36
C GLY A 140 -16.71 5.92 -0.04
N PRO A 141 -18.03 5.99 -0.26
CA PRO A 141 -18.62 5.81 -1.58
C PRO A 141 -18.03 6.79 -2.59
N TYR A 142 -17.41 6.27 -3.66
CA TYR A 142 -16.72 7.05 -4.70
C TYR A 142 -15.61 7.98 -4.17
N ARG A 143 -15.10 7.73 -2.96
CA ARG A 143 -14.12 8.58 -2.30
C ARG A 143 -13.03 7.72 -1.69
N ILE A 144 -11.90 7.61 -2.40
CA ILE A 144 -10.75 6.80 -1.98
C ILE A 144 -10.23 7.25 -0.61
N HIS A 145 -10.04 8.56 -0.38
CA HIS A 145 -9.64 9.10 0.92
C HIS A 145 -10.82 9.84 1.58
N ALA A 146 -11.49 9.20 2.53
CA ALA A 146 -12.71 9.71 3.17
C ALA A 146 -12.48 10.69 4.34
N GLY A 147 -11.24 10.87 4.80
CA GLY A 147 -10.86 11.95 5.72
C GLY A 147 -10.01 11.52 6.91
N LYS A 148 -10.15 10.27 7.39
CA LYS A 148 -9.27 9.70 8.43
C LYS A 148 -8.04 9.05 7.81
N THR A 149 -6.89 9.22 8.45
CA THR A 149 -5.60 8.62 8.07
C THR A 149 -5.15 7.61 9.12
N VAL A 150 -4.70 6.44 8.69
CA VAL A 150 -4.15 5.39 9.56
C VAL A 150 -2.63 5.54 9.55
N PRO A 151 -2.01 6.07 10.60
CA PRO A 151 -0.56 6.23 10.64
C PRO A 151 0.14 4.87 10.64
N ILE A 152 1.41 4.85 10.18
CA ILE A 152 2.29 3.67 10.22
C ILE A 152 3.53 3.91 11.10
N VAL A 153 3.47 4.99 11.90
CA VAL A 153 4.43 5.40 12.91
C VAL A 153 3.70 5.90 14.15
N LYS A 154 4.35 5.82 15.30
CA LYS A 154 3.85 6.39 16.56
C LYS A 154 3.74 7.92 16.50
N GLY A 155 2.91 8.50 17.37
CA GLY A 155 2.76 9.95 17.54
C GLY A 155 1.66 10.61 16.69
N GLY A 156 0.82 9.82 16.02
CA GLY A 156 -0.38 10.30 15.32
C GLY A 156 -1.50 10.76 16.26
N GLU A 157 -2.62 11.19 15.67
CA GLU A 157 -3.80 11.62 16.42
C GLU A 157 -4.51 10.45 17.11
N ALA A 158 -5.08 10.71 18.29
CA ALA A 158 -5.87 9.74 19.05
C ALA A 158 -7.33 9.60 18.56
N VAL A 159 -7.58 9.90 17.28
CA VAL A 159 -8.87 9.69 16.62
C VAL A 159 -9.18 8.19 16.62
N ARG A 160 -10.44 7.82 16.80
CA ARG A 160 -10.87 6.42 16.83
C ARG A 160 -11.49 5.97 15.51
N MET A 161 -11.30 4.69 15.19
CA MET A 161 -12.13 4.00 14.21
C MET A 161 -13.55 3.86 14.74
N GLU A 162 -14.54 4.08 13.89
CA GLU A 162 -15.96 4.02 14.22
C GLU A 162 -16.62 2.81 13.53
N GLU A 163 -17.75 2.37 14.08
CA GLU A 163 -18.57 1.32 13.48
C GLU A 163 -18.98 1.70 12.04
N ASN A 164 -18.97 0.71 11.14
CA ASN A 164 -19.33 0.85 9.72
C ASN A 164 -18.40 1.70 8.84
N GLU A 165 -17.24 2.12 9.36
CA GLU A 165 -16.18 2.68 8.50
C GLU A 165 -15.45 1.58 7.72
N PHE A 166 -14.95 1.95 6.54
CA PHE A 166 -14.13 1.08 5.69
C PHE A 166 -12.74 1.70 5.57
N TYR A 167 -11.68 0.90 5.63
CA TYR A 167 -10.30 1.37 5.64
C TYR A 167 -9.42 0.60 4.67
N ALA A 168 -8.52 1.30 4.00
CA ALA A 168 -7.31 0.72 3.46
C ALA A 168 -6.25 0.69 4.57
N ILE A 169 -5.76 -0.50 4.90
CA ILE A 169 -4.63 -0.68 5.81
C ILE A 169 -3.42 -1.05 4.97
N GLU A 170 -2.54 -0.07 4.78
CA GLU A 170 -1.35 -0.17 3.96
C GLU A 170 -0.13 0.31 4.75
N THR A 171 1.01 -0.34 4.52
CA THR A 171 2.27 0.01 5.17
C THR A 171 3.39 0.01 4.16
N PHE A 172 4.39 0.86 4.40
CA PHE A 172 5.49 1.09 3.48
C PHE A 172 6.81 1.01 4.23
N GLY A 173 7.60 -0.01 3.94
CA GLY A 173 8.96 -0.17 4.47
C GLY A 173 10.01 0.37 3.51
N SER A 174 11.04 1.01 4.03
CA SER A 174 12.15 1.59 3.27
C SER A 174 13.49 1.30 3.92
N THR A 175 14.51 1.06 3.09
CA THR A 175 15.92 1.05 3.50
C THR A 175 16.56 2.44 3.41
N GLY A 176 15.81 3.45 2.96
CA GLY A 176 16.24 4.83 2.83
C GLY A 176 15.98 5.69 4.07
N LYS A 177 15.49 6.91 3.85
CA LYS A 177 15.20 7.89 4.93
C LYS A 177 13.87 7.65 5.65
N GLY A 178 13.03 6.74 5.15
CA GLY A 178 11.67 6.52 5.66
C GLY A 178 10.80 7.78 5.55
N HIS A 179 10.88 8.48 4.40
CA HIS A 179 10.13 9.70 4.06
C HIS A 179 10.08 9.89 2.54
#